data_AF-A0A165XAU0-F1
#
_entry.id   AF-A0A165XAU0-F1
#
_cell.length_a   1.000
_cell.length_b   1.000
_cell.length_c   1.000
_cell.angle_alpha   90.00
_cell.angle_beta   90.00
_cell.angle_gamma   90.00
#
_symmetry.space_group_name_H-M   'P 1'
#
loop_
_entity.id
_entity.type
_entity.pdbx_description
1 polymer ?
#
loop_
_entity_poly.entity_id
_entity_poly.type
_entity_poly.pdbx_seq_one_letter_code
_entity_poly.pdbx_strand_id
1 'polypeptide(L)'
;MPKLFKQWKEIQTEIQRTITKPFKMDRQKMMTGICLYIQLLYWLNEKPVHSLQLDEIKKLDIAPVNIEDRLTFILKKPTQYHAYIQLNELFTETEKLFYKHQAIKKAKQKGASKNSG
;
A
#
# COMPACT_ATOMS: atom_id res chain seq x y z
N MET A 1 9.66 -2.98 -5.48
CA MET A 1 8.67 -3.30 -4.42
C MET A 1 9.23 -3.51 -3.03
N PRO A 2 10.22 -4.39 -2.78
CA PRO A 2 10.73 -4.61 -1.41
C PRO A 2 11.18 -3.33 -0.70
N LYS A 3 11.73 -2.36 -1.45
CA LYS A 3 12.11 -1.05 -0.93
C LYS A 3 10.95 -0.25 -0.32
N LEU A 4 9.76 -0.25 -0.95
CA LEU A 4 8.62 0.52 -0.45
C LEU A 4 8.09 -0.07 0.87
N PHE A 5 8.04 -1.40 0.99
CA PHE A 5 7.68 -2.06 2.26
C PHE A 5 8.71 -1.76 3.36
N LYS A 6 10.01 -1.75 3.01
CA LYS A 6 11.06 -1.37 3.96
C LYS A 6 10.89 0.08 4.44
N GLN A 7 10.66 1.02 3.53
CA GLN A 7 10.41 2.43 3.86
C GLN A 7 9.18 2.59 4.75
N TRP A 8 8.12 1.81 4.53
CA TRP A 8 6.96 1.82 5.42
C TRP A 8 7.33 1.37 6.84
N LYS A 9 8.11 0.29 6.99
CA LYS A 9 8.57 -0.18 8.31
C LYS A 9 9.41 0.86 9.06
N GLU A 10 10.24 1.60 8.34
CA GLU A 10 11.03 2.72 8.89
C GLU A 10 10.11 3.84 9.39
N ILE A 11 9.20 4.32 8.55
CA ILE A 11 8.19 5.34 8.92
C ILE A 11 7.32 4.88 10.08
N GLN A 12 6.87 3.62 10.07
CA GLN A 12 6.06 3.02 11.12
C GLN A 12 6.78 3.10 12.48
N THR A 13 8.08 2.81 12.50
CA THR A 13 8.89 2.86 13.71
C THR A 13 8.96 4.29 14.25
N GLU A 14 9.16 5.28 13.38
CA GLU A 14 9.18 6.70 13.76
C GLU A 14 7.81 7.21 14.24
N ILE A 15 6.74 6.77 13.58
CA ILE A 15 5.38 7.06 13.96
C ILE A 15 5.14 6.54 15.39
N GLN A 16 5.45 5.27 15.65
CA GLN A 16 5.25 4.63 16.96
C GLN A 16 6.02 5.35 18.09
N ARG A 17 7.23 5.85 17.81
CA ARG A 17 8.03 6.64 18.77
C ARG A 17 7.43 8.01 19.10
N THR A 18 6.60 8.55 18.22
CA THR A 18 6.04 9.91 18.34
C THR A 18 4.56 9.92 18.71
N ILE A 19 3.94 8.76 18.94
CA ILE A 19 2.57 8.66 19.44
C ILE A 19 2.52 9.26 20.84
N THR A 20 1.89 10.41 20.97
CA THR A 20 1.64 11.07 22.26
C THR A 20 0.18 10.91 22.66
N LYS A 21 -0.08 10.82 23.97
CA LYS A 21 -1.46 10.94 24.47
C LYS A 21 -1.95 12.37 24.19
N PRO A 22 -3.16 12.55 23.63
CA PRO A 22 -4.17 11.54 23.28
C PRO A 22 -3.95 10.96 21.86
N PHE A 23 -3.37 9.75 21.76
CA PHE A 23 -3.06 8.95 20.55
C PHE A 23 -3.09 9.71 19.21
N LYS A 24 -2.36 10.82 19.14
CA LYS A 24 -2.35 11.69 17.96
C LYS A 24 -1.15 11.33 17.12
N MET A 25 -1.39 11.02 15.85
CA MET A 25 -0.32 10.67 14.92
C MET A 25 0.35 11.93 14.39
N ASP A 26 1.66 11.85 14.19
CA ASP A 26 2.42 12.87 13.47
C ASP A 26 1.88 13.00 12.04
N ARG A 27 1.36 14.19 11.71
CA ARG A 27 0.73 14.46 10.41
C ARG A 27 1.71 14.27 9.26
N GLN A 28 2.94 14.74 9.41
CA GLN A 28 3.93 14.68 8.34
C GLN A 28 4.28 13.22 8.03
N LYS A 29 4.53 12.41 9.06
CA LYS A 29 4.84 10.99 8.88
C LYS A 29 3.66 10.21 8.30
N MET A 30 2.44 10.50 8.74
CA MET A 30 1.22 9.91 8.19
C MET A 30 1.04 10.26 6.71
N MET A 31 1.22 11.51 6.32
CA MET A 31 1.16 11.92 4.91
C MET A 31 2.24 11.23 4.07
N THR A 32 3.47 11.12 4.58
CA THR A 32 4.53 10.36 3.91
C THR A 32 4.13 8.89 3.70
N GLY A 33 3.54 8.26 4.72
CA GLY A 33 3.03 6.89 4.63
C GLY A 33 1.92 6.74 3.57
N ILE A 34 0.98 7.68 3.50
CA ILE A 34 -0.09 7.71 2.50
C ILE A 34 0.48 7.83 1.09
N CYS A 35 1.41 8.78 0.87
CA CYS A 35 2.06 8.96 -0.43
C CYS A 35 2.84 7.71 -0.86
N LEU A 36 3.53 7.07 0.10
CA LEU A 36 4.25 5.82 -0.13
C LEU A 36 3.30 4.68 -0.52
N TYR A 37 2.14 4.64 0.10
CA TYR A 37 1.13 3.62 -0.17
C TYR A 37 0.48 3.78 -1.55
N ILE A 38 0.14 5.02 -1.95
CA ILE A 38 -0.39 5.29 -3.29
C ILE A 38 0.63 4.89 -4.36
N GLN A 39 1.91 5.24 -4.16
CA GLN A 39 2.98 4.76 -5.04
C GLN A 39 3.01 3.24 -5.11
N LEU A 40 2.98 2.56 -3.97
CA LEU A 40 2.96 1.09 -3.90
C LEU A 40 1.82 0.50 -4.75
N LEU A 41 0.61 1.04 -4.68
CA LEU A 41 -0.52 0.56 -5.49
C LEU A 41 -0.26 0.71 -6.99
N TYR A 42 0.17 1.88 -7.46
CA TYR A 42 0.44 2.10 -8.88
C TYR A 42 1.56 1.21 -9.41
N TRP A 43 2.68 1.16 -8.70
CA TRP A 43 3.81 0.32 -9.08
C TRP A 43 3.45 -1.17 -9.08
N LEU A 44 2.50 -1.61 -8.23
CA LEU A 44 2.08 -3.01 -8.17
C LEU A 44 1.33 -3.41 -9.44
N ASN A 45 0.65 -2.44 -10.02
CA ASN A 45 -0.09 -2.55 -11.26
C ASN A 45 0.77 -2.19 -12.49
N GLU A 46 2.11 -2.13 -12.32
CA GLU A 46 3.06 -1.80 -13.38
C GLU A 46 2.77 -0.44 -14.08
N LYS A 47 2.14 0.48 -13.34
CA LYS A 47 1.77 1.83 -13.82
C LYS A 47 2.54 2.89 -13.05
N PRO A 48 2.97 4.00 -13.68
CA PRO A 48 3.40 5.18 -12.93
C PRO A 48 2.21 5.80 -12.21
N VAL A 49 2.50 6.55 -11.14
CA VAL A 49 1.48 7.36 -10.47
C VAL A 49 1.03 8.45 -11.45
N HIS A 50 -0.21 8.37 -11.91
CA HIS A 50 -0.79 9.33 -12.85
C HIS A 50 -2.00 10.06 -12.28
N SER A 51 -2.58 9.58 -11.17
CA SER A 51 -3.70 10.22 -10.50
C SER A 51 -3.65 9.98 -9.00
N LEU A 52 -4.13 10.95 -8.22
CA LEU A 52 -4.39 10.80 -6.78
C LEU A 52 -5.89 10.66 -6.49
N GLN A 53 -6.73 10.65 -7.53
CA GLN A 53 -8.17 10.49 -7.38
C GLN A 53 -8.53 9.05 -7.02
N LEU A 54 -9.39 8.89 -6.01
CA LEU A 54 -9.82 7.57 -5.54
C LEU A 54 -10.55 6.76 -6.62
N ASP A 55 -11.27 7.45 -7.51
CA ASP A 55 -11.96 6.83 -8.64
C ASP A 55 -11.01 6.18 -9.65
N GLU A 56 -9.77 6.66 -9.76
CA GLU A 56 -8.74 6.03 -10.59
C GLU A 56 -8.02 4.91 -9.84
N ILE A 57 -7.76 5.12 -8.55
CA ILE A 57 -7.10 4.11 -7.70
C ILE A 57 -7.95 2.84 -7.57
N LYS A 58 -9.28 2.96 -7.48
CA LYS A 58 -10.18 1.80 -7.37
C LYS A 58 -10.29 0.97 -8.66
N LYS A 59 -9.87 1.52 -9.80
CA LYS A 59 -9.82 0.82 -11.10
C LYS A 59 -8.53 0.01 -11.27
N LEU A 60 -7.61 0.05 -10.31
CA LEU A 60 -6.39 -0.77 -10.36
C LEU A 60 -6.72 -2.26 -10.21
N ASP A 61 -6.14 -3.08 -11.07
CA ASP A 61 -6.40 -4.52 -11.16
C ASP A 61 -5.98 -5.28 -9.88
N ILE A 62 -4.90 -4.82 -9.25
CA ILE A 62 -4.33 -5.40 -8.04
C ILE A 62 -4.45 -4.36 -6.92
N ALA A 63 -5.47 -4.52 -6.09
CA ALA A 63 -5.70 -3.69 -4.91
C ALA A 63 -6.29 -4.53 -3.77
N PRO A 64 -6.12 -4.11 -2.50
CA PRO A 64 -6.86 -4.69 -1.38
C PRO A 64 -8.37 -4.48 -1.50
N VAL A 65 -9.14 -5.30 -0.79
CA VAL A 65 -10.60 -5.14 -0.71
C VAL A 65 -10.97 -3.80 -0.04
N ASN A 66 -12.08 -3.18 -0.42
CA ASN A 66 -12.56 -1.92 0.18
C ASN A 66 -11.50 -0.79 0.23
N ILE A 67 -10.64 -0.73 -0.79
CA ILE A 67 -9.55 0.25 -0.86
C ILE A 67 -10.07 1.71 -0.83
N GLU A 68 -11.21 1.95 -1.48
CA GLU A 68 -11.85 3.26 -1.58
C GLU A 68 -12.27 3.79 -0.21
N ASP A 69 -13.02 3.00 0.56
CA ASP A 69 -13.49 3.39 1.90
C ASP A 69 -12.33 3.66 2.85
N ARG A 70 -11.32 2.76 2.84
CA ARG A 70 -10.16 2.88 3.73
C ARG A 70 -9.30 4.09 3.39
N LEU A 71 -8.99 4.31 2.12
CA LEU A 71 -8.25 5.51 1.71
C LEU A 71 -9.06 6.78 1.96
N THR A 72 -10.38 6.76 1.75
CA THR A 72 -11.26 7.89 2.08
C THR A 72 -11.16 8.25 3.55
N PHE A 73 -11.26 7.26 4.44
CA PHE A 73 -11.14 7.47 5.88
C PHE A 73 -9.76 8.03 6.26
N ILE A 74 -8.69 7.40 5.78
CA ILE A 74 -7.31 7.79 6.09
C ILE A 74 -7.03 9.23 5.63
N LEU A 75 -7.44 9.59 4.41
CA LEU A 75 -7.24 10.93 3.86
C LEU A 75 -8.05 12.01 4.60
N LYS A 76 -9.26 11.67 5.06
CA LYS A 76 -10.10 12.58 5.85
C LYS A 76 -9.55 12.81 7.25
N LYS A 77 -8.93 11.80 7.86
CA LYS A 77 -8.51 11.81 9.29
C LYS A 77 -7.07 11.29 9.50
N PRO A 78 -6.06 11.82 8.81
CA PRO A 78 -4.72 11.22 8.78
C PRO A 78 -4.00 11.24 10.13
N THR A 79 -4.40 12.09 11.08
CA THR A 79 -3.78 12.17 12.41
C THR A 79 -4.46 11.31 13.48
N GLN A 80 -5.52 10.58 13.13
CA GLN A 80 -6.20 9.68 14.07
C GLN A 80 -5.47 8.34 14.13
N TYR A 81 -5.43 7.75 15.33
CA TYR A 81 -4.83 6.43 15.53
C TYR A 81 -5.43 5.35 14.62
N HIS A 82 -6.76 5.37 14.43
CA HIS A 82 -7.41 4.42 13.52
C HIS A 82 -6.95 4.58 12.06
N ALA A 83 -6.61 5.79 11.60
CA ALA A 83 -6.07 5.97 10.26
C ALA A 83 -4.69 5.33 10.10
N TYR A 84 -3.87 5.36 11.15
CA TYR A 84 -2.60 4.62 11.19
C TYR A 84 -2.81 3.10 11.12
N ILE A 85 -3.75 2.57 11.90
CA ILE A 85 -4.07 1.12 11.87
C ILE A 85 -4.54 0.70 10.48
N GLN A 86 -5.46 1.44 9.89
CA GLN A 86 -5.97 1.16 8.54
C GLN A 86 -4.86 1.22 7.48
N LEU A 87 -3.97 2.22 7.55
CA LEU A 87 -2.83 2.32 6.64
C LEU A 87 -1.88 1.12 6.80
N ASN A 88 -1.62 0.67 8.03
CA ASN A 88 -0.76 -0.48 8.28
C ASN A 88 -1.36 -1.80 7.77
N GLU A 89 -2.67 -2.00 7.96
CA GLU A 89 -3.41 -3.16 7.43
C GLU A 89 -3.33 -3.18 5.90
N LEU A 90 -3.54 -2.02 5.26
CA LEU A 90 -3.41 -1.85 3.82
C LEU A 90 -2.03 -2.27 3.29
N PHE A 91 -0.93 -1.85 3.94
CA PHE A 91 0.41 -2.31 3.57
C PHE A 91 0.58 -3.83 3.70
N THR A 92 0.11 -4.40 4.82
CA THR A 92 0.19 -5.84 5.09
C THR A 92 -0.58 -6.67 4.06
N GLU A 93 -1.78 -6.24 3.69
CA GLU A 93 -2.60 -6.88 2.67
C GLU A 93 -1.97 -6.77 1.28
N THR A 94 -1.48 -5.59 0.91
CA THR A 94 -0.81 -5.38 -0.38
C THR A 94 0.48 -6.20 -0.49
N GLU A 95 1.23 -6.42 0.59
CA GLU A 95 2.41 -7.30 0.60
C GLU A 95 2.03 -8.75 0.25
N LYS A 96 0.93 -9.26 0.81
CA LYS A 96 0.40 -10.59 0.48
C LYS A 96 -0.01 -10.68 -1.00
N LEU A 97 -0.71 -9.66 -1.51
CA LEU A 97 -1.12 -9.60 -2.92
C LEU A 97 0.09 -9.60 -3.85
N PHE A 98 1.14 -8.85 -3.51
CA PHE A 98 2.37 -8.81 -4.28
C PHE A 98 3.05 -10.18 -4.41
N TYR A 99 3.20 -10.92 -3.31
CA TYR A 99 3.79 -12.25 -3.35
C TYR A 99 2.93 -13.27 -4.10
N LYS A 100 1.60 -13.20 -3.93
CA LYS A 100 0.65 -14.02 -4.71
C LYS A 100 0.80 -13.76 -6.20
N HIS A 101 0.83 -12.49 -6.61
CA HIS A 101 0.97 -12.12 -8.02
C HIS A 101 2.30 -12.58 -8.61
N GLN A 102 3.41 -12.41 -7.89
CA GLN A 102 4.73 -12.91 -8.31
C GLN A 102 4.75 -14.43 -8.50
N ALA A 103 4.14 -15.19 -7.60
CA ALA A 103 4.09 -16.65 -7.71
C ALA A 103 3.33 -17.08 -8.98
N ILE A 104 2.18 -16.46 -9.25
CA ILE A 104 1.39 -16.71 -10.46
C ILE A 104 2.18 -16.36 -11.72
N LYS A 105 2.86 -15.20 -11.74
CA LYS A 105 3.69 -14.76 -12.88
C LYS A 105 4.80 -15.77 -13.20
N LYS A 106 5.50 -16.26 -12.16
CA LYS A 106 6.53 -17.30 -12.29
C LYS A 106 5.98 -18.64 -12.80
N ALA A 107 4.80 -19.05 -12.33
CA ALA A 107 4.16 -20.29 -12.78
C ALA A 107 3.78 -20.22 -14.27
N LYS A 108 3.20 -19.10 -14.73
CA LYS A 108 2.86 -18.87 -16.13
C LYS A 108 4.09 -18.91 -17.05
N GLN A 109 5.21 -18.30 -16.62
CA GLN A 109 6.47 -18.31 -17.38
C GLN A 109 7.04 -19.73 -17.55
N LYS A 110 6.98 -20.56 -16.50
CA LYS A 110 7.42 -21.96 -16.56
C LYS A 110 6.54 -22.83 -17.46
N GLY A 111 5.23 -22.56 -17.51
CA GLY A 111 4.30 -23.25 -18.41
C GLY A 111 4.53 -22.89 -19.88
N ALA A 112 4.74 -21.61 -20.17
CA ALA A 112 5.02 -21.13 -21.52
C ALA A 112 6.35 -21.69 -22.09
N SER A 113 7.39 -21.83 -21.27
CA SER A 113 8.67 -22.40 -21.70
C SER A 113 8.64 -23.92 -21.98
N LYS A 114 7.61 -24.64 -21.52
CA LYS A 114 7.45 -26.08 -21.75
C LYS A 114 6.66 -26.43 -23.01
N ASN A 115 5.89 -25.48 -23.55
CA ASN A 115 5.09 -25.68 -24.77
C ASN A 115 5.81 -25.21 -26.06
N SER A 116 7.08 -24.80 -25.95
CA SER A 116 7.89 -24.29 -27.07
C SER A 116 9.03 -25.23 -27.47
N GLY A 117 9.03 -26.48 -26.97
CA GLY A 117 10.08 -27.48 -27.20
C GLY A 117 9.52 -28.77 -27.76
#